data_AF-A0A2M9LMH5-F1
#
_entry.id   AF-A0A2M9LMH5-F1
#
_cell.length_a   1.000
_cell.length_b   1.000
_cell.length_c   1.000
_cell.angle_alpha   90.00
_cell.angle_beta   90.00
_cell.angle_gamma   90.00
#
_symmetry.space_group_name_H-M   'P 1'
#
loop_
_entity.id
_entity.type
_entity.pdbx_description
1 polymer ?
#
loop_
_entity_poly.entity_id
_entity_poly.type
_entity_poly.pdbx_seq_one_letter_code
_entity_poly.pdbx_strand_id
1 'polypeptide(L)'
;MTALEEMGRAEEAETLLRDCIAAANCPGNYGVLLMELLVRQGRLDDAVEAVRPMFEDRWNGLLQSTVMMLAEHGCHDQALQLLEERSDDWLEECADWVPSNRWWLMGVSGRCRDAIAEIEATPELEPEERGPALAWLLAQDGRLDEAIDLLRSCSGDHATQLAGLLVRRNRPLEALAVIPGIAAGREAENRRREKNRRRGTWSDTGDNGGRTDESGRPAGDNGGCADDPLF
;
A
#
# COMPACT_ATOMS: atom_id res chain seq x y z
N MET A 1 10.00 17.91 -16.37
CA MET A 1 11.16 17.21 -15.79
C MET A 1 11.85 16.35 -16.86
N THR A 2 11.10 15.52 -17.59
CA THR A 2 11.54 14.82 -18.83
C THR A 2 12.26 15.70 -19.85
N ALA A 3 11.78 16.94 -20.07
CA ALA A 3 12.42 17.86 -21.02
C ALA A 3 13.83 18.36 -20.61
N LEU A 4 14.20 18.34 -19.32
CA LEU A 4 15.55 18.72 -18.87
C LEU A 4 16.51 17.53 -18.91
N GLU A 5 16.00 16.34 -18.58
CA GLU A 5 16.74 15.09 -18.69
C GLU A 5 17.11 14.77 -20.15
N GLU A 6 16.18 14.97 -21.09
CA GLU A 6 16.41 14.81 -22.54
C GLU A 6 17.43 15.83 -23.10
N MET A 7 17.65 16.95 -22.41
CA MET A 7 18.65 17.96 -22.78
C MET A 7 20.02 17.74 -22.10
N GLY A 8 20.19 16.66 -21.33
CA GLY A 8 21.44 16.38 -20.61
C GLY A 8 21.68 17.33 -19.42
N ARG A 9 20.62 17.91 -18.85
CA ARG A 9 20.66 18.81 -17.69
C ARG A 9 20.11 18.12 -16.44
N ALA A 10 20.49 16.86 -16.24
CA ALA A 10 20.00 16.02 -15.17
C ALA A 10 20.43 16.56 -13.78
N GLU A 11 21.66 17.07 -13.69
CA GLU A 11 22.23 17.66 -12.48
C GLU A 11 21.49 18.93 -12.07
N GLU A 12 21.11 19.78 -13.02
CA GLU A 12 20.34 21.00 -12.75
C GLU A 12 18.92 20.67 -12.27
N ALA A 13 18.29 19.65 -12.86
CA ALA A 13 16.99 19.17 -12.41
C ALA A 13 17.06 18.60 -10.99
N GLU A 14 18.14 17.87 -10.67
CA GLU A 14 18.39 17.31 -9.35
C GLU A 14 18.58 18.42 -8.30
N THR A 15 19.40 19.43 -8.59
CA THR A 15 19.59 20.59 -7.70
C THR A 15 18.27 21.31 -7.44
N LEU A 16 17.51 21.60 -8.50
CA LEU A 16 16.22 22.28 -8.37
C LEU A 16 15.24 21.48 -7.50
N LEU A 17 15.15 20.17 -7.69
CA LEU A 17 14.27 19.33 -6.87
C LEU A 17 14.68 19.31 -5.40
N ARG A 18 15.99 19.27 -5.10
CA ARG A 18 16.48 19.38 -3.70
C ARG A 18 16.16 20.73 -3.08
N ASP A 19 16.33 21.82 -3.83
CA ASP A 19 15.98 23.15 -3.35
C ASP A 19 14.47 23.27 -3.08
N CYS A 20 13.64 22.70 -3.96
CA CYS A 20 12.19 22.62 -3.74
C CYS A 20 11.83 21.80 -2.49
N ILE A 21 12.48 20.66 -2.26
CA ILE A 21 12.28 19.85 -1.05
C ILE A 21 12.65 20.66 0.21
N ALA A 22 13.76 21.39 0.17
CA ALA A 22 14.23 22.18 1.31
C ALA A 22 13.32 23.39 1.61
N ALA A 23 12.69 23.97 0.59
CA ALA A 23 11.84 25.16 0.72
C ALA A 23 10.35 24.84 0.93
N ALA A 24 9.89 23.62 0.62
CA ALA A 24 8.47 23.30 0.61
C ALA A 24 7.93 22.90 2.00
N ASN A 25 6.70 23.36 2.29
CA ASN A 25 5.90 22.85 3.41
C ASN A 25 5.40 21.40 3.18
N CYS A 26 5.31 20.96 1.92
CA CYS A 26 4.91 19.61 1.52
C CYS A 26 5.95 18.99 0.56
N PRO A 27 7.07 18.46 1.07
CA PRO A 27 8.20 18.03 0.25
C PRO A 27 7.97 16.72 -0.54
N GLY A 28 6.95 15.93 -0.20
CA GLY A 28 6.72 14.59 -0.75
C GLY A 28 6.63 14.49 -2.28
N ASN A 29 5.92 15.41 -2.93
CA ASN A 29 5.78 15.40 -4.39
C ASN A 29 7.11 15.62 -5.11
N TYR A 30 7.95 16.51 -4.59
CA TYR A 30 9.30 16.75 -5.12
C TYR A 30 10.24 15.58 -4.78
N GLY A 31 10.02 14.92 -3.64
CA GLY A 31 10.69 13.68 -3.27
C GLY A 31 10.48 12.55 -4.27
N VAL A 32 9.23 12.29 -4.69
CA VAL A 32 8.93 11.27 -5.73
C VAL A 32 9.67 11.59 -7.03
N LEU A 33 9.60 12.84 -7.48
CA LEU A 33 10.27 13.27 -8.71
C LEU A 33 11.79 13.13 -8.62
N LEU A 34 12.39 13.47 -7.47
CA LEU A 34 13.83 13.31 -7.25
C LEU A 34 14.24 11.84 -7.25
N MET A 35 13.46 10.98 -6.59
CA MET A 35 13.69 9.54 -6.58
C MET A 35 13.64 8.97 -8.00
N GLU A 36 12.60 9.26 -8.78
CA GLU A 36 12.45 8.77 -10.15
C GLU A 36 13.60 9.23 -11.05
N LEU A 37 14.00 10.51 -10.96
CA LEU A 37 15.15 11.06 -11.69
C LEU A 37 16.43 10.27 -11.40
N LEU A 38 16.71 9.98 -10.12
CA LEU A 38 17.91 9.27 -9.69
C LEU A 38 17.88 7.79 -10.09
N VAL A 39 16.73 7.12 -9.98
CA VAL A 39 16.54 5.73 -10.40
C VAL A 39 16.78 5.58 -11.90
N ARG A 40 16.25 6.47 -12.74
CA ARG A 40 16.51 6.43 -14.19
C ARG A 40 17.98 6.63 -14.56
N GLN A 41 18.77 7.27 -13.70
CA GLN A 41 20.23 7.40 -13.85
C GLN A 41 21.00 6.17 -13.34
N GLY A 42 20.31 5.15 -12.82
CA GLY A 42 20.92 3.97 -12.20
C GLY A 42 21.47 4.22 -10.80
N ARG A 43 21.10 5.34 -10.17
CA ARG A 43 21.60 5.79 -8.86
C ARG A 43 20.59 5.44 -7.76
N LEU A 44 20.36 4.14 -7.59
CA LEU A 44 19.31 3.61 -6.71
C LEU A 44 19.52 3.98 -5.24
N ASP A 45 20.74 3.83 -4.73
CA ASP A 45 21.05 4.15 -3.33
C ASP A 45 20.94 5.66 -3.06
N ASP A 46 21.43 6.49 -3.98
CA ASP A 46 21.26 7.95 -3.89
C ASP A 46 19.78 8.34 -3.88
N ALA A 47 18.94 7.62 -4.64
CA ALA A 47 17.51 7.86 -4.68
C ALA A 47 16.89 7.62 -3.30
N VAL A 48 17.20 6.49 -2.66
CA VAL A 48 16.72 6.15 -1.31
C VAL A 48 17.19 7.18 -0.29
N GLU A 49 18.49 7.51 -0.28
CA GLU A 49 19.05 8.46 0.69
C GLU A 49 18.48 9.87 0.53
N ALA A 50 18.21 10.29 -0.72
CA ALA A 50 17.61 11.60 -0.98
C ALA A 50 16.19 11.73 -0.41
N VAL A 51 15.44 10.63 -0.34
CA VAL A 51 14.04 10.64 0.13
C VAL A 51 13.84 10.16 1.56
N ARG A 52 14.84 9.51 2.16
CA ARG A 52 14.79 8.95 3.52
C ARG A 52 14.24 9.90 4.59
N PRO A 53 14.60 11.20 4.64
CA PRO A 53 14.08 12.10 5.66
C PRO A 53 12.56 12.32 5.62
N MET A 54 11.90 11.98 4.51
CA MET A 54 10.47 12.19 4.30
C MET A 54 9.62 10.95 4.63
N PHE A 55 10.22 9.81 4.99
CA PHE A 55 9.48 8.56 5.27
C PHE A 55 8.60 8.62 6.52
N GLU A 56 8.87 9.56 7.43
CA GLU A 56 8.07 9.73 8.65
C GLU A 56 6.69 10.31 8.37
N ASP A 57 6.52 11.03 7.25
CA ASP A 57 5.22 11.57 6.85
C ASP A 57 4.41 10.50 6.09
N ARG A 58 3.52 9.83 6.82
CA ARG A 58 2.65 8.78 6.30
C ARG A 58 1.71 9.22 5.17
N TRP A 59 1.39 10.51 5.06
CA TRP A 59 0.42 10.98 4.06
C TRP A 59 1.04 11.19 2.68
N ASN A 60 2.37 11.18 2.57
CA ASN A 60 3.04 11.37 1.28
C ASN A 60 3.21 10.07 0.48
N GLY A 61 3.02 8.90 1.09
CA GLY A 61 3.15 7.58 0.44
C GLY A 61 4.57 7.26 -0.08
N LEU A 62 5.57 8.10 0.20
CA LEU A 62 6.89 8.03 -0.40
C LEU A 62 7.68 6.80 0.05
N LEU A 63 7.51 6.38 1.31
CA LEU A 63 8.08 5.14 1.79
C LEU A 63 7.53 3.93 1.02
N GLN A 64 6.20 3.86 0.86
CA GLN A 64 5.57 2.79 0.08
C GLN A 64 6.09 2.78 -1.37
N SER A 65 6.15 3.95 -2.02
CA SER A 65 6.72 4.07 -3.37
C SER A 65 8.17 3.62 -3.44
N THR A 66 9.00 3.97 -2.44
CA THR A 66 10.41 3.57 -2.39
C THR A 66 10.55 2.06 -2.20
N VAL A 67 9.76 1.46 -1.32
CA VAL A 67 9.76 0.02 -1.06
C VAL A 67 9.37 -0.76 -2.32
N MET A 68 8.35 -0.31 -3.06
CA MET A 68 7.94 -0.94 -4.33
C MET A 68 9.00 -0.78 -5.41
N MET A 69 9.56 0.42 -5.55
CA MET A 69 10.63 0.69 -6.50
C MET A 69 11.86 -0.19 -6.24
N LEU A 70 12.28 -0.36 -4.98
CA LEU A 70 13.37 -1.27 -4.62
C LEU A 70 13.07 -2.73 -4.97
N ALA A 71 11.84 -3.17 -4.72
CA ALA A 71 11.40 -4.52 -5.06
C ALA A 71 11.42 -4.79 -6.57
N GLU A 72 10.96 -3.83 -7.37
CA GLU A 72 10.99 -3.90 -8.84
C GLU A 72 12.42 -4.01 -9.39
N HIS A 73 13.40 -3.44 -8.69
CA HIS A 73 14.82 -3.54 -9.02
C HIS A 73 15.53 -4.76 -8.38
N GLY A 74 14.79 -5.61 -7.67
CA GLY A 74 15.32 -6.81 -7.01
C GLY A 74 16.05 -6.56 -5.70
N CYS A 75 16.05 -5.32 -5.19
CA CYS A 75 16.65 -4.92 -3.90
C CYS A 75 15.73 -5.22 -2.72
N HIS A 76 15.25 -6.47 -2.62
CA HIS A 76 14.26 -6.89 -1.62
C HIS A 76 14.75 -6.72 -0.17
N ASP A 77 16.03 -6.98 0.10
CA ASP A 77 16.60 -6.85 1.45
C ASP A 77 16.63 -5.39 1.91
N GLN A 78 16.99 -4.47 1.01
CA GLN A 78 16.96 -3.03 1.27
C GLN A 78 15.52 -2.54 1.50
N ALA A 79 14.56 -3.05 0.70
CA ALA A 79 13.14 -2.75 0.88
C ALA A 79 12.63 -3.24 2.25
N LEU A 80 13.01 -4.44 2.68
CA LEU A 80 12.67 -4.98 3.99
C LEU A 80 13.32 -4.17 5.13
N GLN A 81 14.59 -3.80 4.97
CA GLN A 81 15.30 -2.99 5.97
C GLN A 81 14.59 -1.65 6.21
N LEU A 82 14.10 -0.98 5.17
CA LEU A 82 13.36 0.27 5.33
C LEU A 82 12.10 0.11 6.19
N LEU A 83 11.42 -1.03 6.09
CA LEU A 83 10.25 -1.36 6.93
C LEU A 83 10.67 -1.73 8.37
N GLU A 84 11.79 -2.43 8.55
CA GLU A 84 12.32 -2.85 9.87
C GLU A 84 12.88 -1.68 10.68
N GLU A 85 13.33 -0.61 10.03
CA GLU A 85 13.80 0.61 10.68
C GLU A 85 12.67 1.47 11.25
N ARG A 86 11.39 1.12 11.01
CA ARG A 86 10.24 1.87 11.52
C ARG A 86 9.95 1.52 12.98
N SER A 87 9.44 2.50 13.73
CA SER A 87 8.97 2.25 15.09
C SER A 87 7.68 1.43 15.10
N ASP A 88 7.44 0.69 16.19
CA ASP A 88 6.21 -0.08 16.38
C ASP A 88 4.95 0.80 16.26
N ASP A 89 4.97 2.01 16.83
CA ASP A 89 3.87 2.99 16.73
C ASP A 89 3.56 3.35 15.27
N TRP A 90 4.60 3.55 14.45
CA TRP A 90 4.43 3.87 13.03
C TRP A 90 3.86 2.68 12.25
N LEU A 91 4.31 1.46 12.58
CA LEU A 91 3.82 0.22 11.97
C LEU A 91 2.37 -0.06 12.31
N GLU A 92 1.95 0.23 13.55
CA GLU A 92 0.55 0.12 13.98
C GLU A 92 -0.33 1.11 13.20
N GLU A 93 0.14 2.35 13.00
CA GLU A 93 -0.58 3.35 12.21
C GLU A 93 -0.66 3.01 10.70
N CYS A 94 0.25 2.19 10.19
CA CYS A 94 0.34 1.76 8.79
C CYS A 94 -0.01 0.27 8.59
N ALA A 95 -0.77 -0.31 9.53
CA ALA A 95 -1.10 -1.73 9.56
C ALA A 95 -1.93 -2.21 8.34
N ASP A 96 -2.55 -1.28 7.60
CA ASP A 96 -3.35 -1.56 6.42
C ASP A 96 -2.50 -1.99 5.20
N TRP A 97 -1.24 -1.57 5.11
CA TRP A 97 -0.40 -1.88 3.95
C TRP A 97 0.95 -2.54 4.29
N VAL A 98 1.56 -2.23 5.43
CA VAL A 98 2.93 -2.69 5.74
C VAL A 98 3.04 -4.21 5.86
N PRO A 99 2.18 -4.91 6.63
CA PRO A 99 2.33 -6.37 6.81
C PRO A 99 2.26 -7.12 5.48
N SER A 100 1.27 -6.80 4.65
CA SER A 100 1.08 -7.44 3.34
C SER A 100 2.28 -7.24 2.40
N ASN A 101 2.84 -6.02 2.36
CA ASN A 101 4.00 -5.73 1.51
C ASN A 101 5.28 -6.37 2.05
N ARG A 102 5.47 -6.40 3.38
CA ARG A 102 6.58 -7.09 4.04
C ARG A 102 6.57 -8.58 3.71
N TRP A 103 5.44 -9.25 3.88
CA TRP A 103 5.33 -10.67 3.59
C TRP A 103 5.51 -10.98 2.11
N TRP A 104 4.97 -10.14 1.23
CA TRP A 104 5.22 -10.25 -0.19
C TRP A 104 6.72 -10.16 -0.52
N LEU A 105 7.43 -9.16 0.01
CA LEU A 105 8.88 -8.99 -0.12
C LEU A 105 9.67 -10.20 0.38
N MET A 106 9.30 -10.73 1.54
CA MET A 106 9.89 -11.96 2.08
C MET A 106 9.65 -13.15 1.15
N GLY A 107 8.44 -13.28 0.58
CA GLY A 107 8.15 -14.35 -0.37
C GLY A 107 8.98 -14.26 -1.65
N VAL A 108 9.05 -13.09 -2.28
CA VAL A 108 9.83 -12.90 -3.53
C VAL A 108 11.34 -13.00 -3.32
N SER A 109 11.83 -12.75 -2.11
CA SER A 109 13.24 -12.97 -1.71
C SER A 109 13.55 -14.42 -1.28
N GLY A 110 12.57 -15.34 -1.35
CA GLY A 110 12.76 -16.75 -1.00
C GLY A 110 12.63 -17.07 0.50
N ARG A 111 12.23 -16.10 1.32
CA ARG A 111 11.99 -16.22 2.77
C ARG A 111 10.53 -16.58 3.09
N CYS A 112 9.92 -17.43 2.26
CA CYS A 112 8.50 -17.78 2.37
C CYS A 112 8.15 -18.39 3.75
N ARG A 113 9.01 -19.25 4.29
CA ARG A 113 8.76 -19.90 5.58
C ARG A 113 8.78 -18.94 6.75
N ASP A 114 9.69 -17.98 6.74
CA ASP A 114 9.76 -16.94 7.76
C ASP A 114 8.50 -16.07 7.71
N ALA A 115 8.05 -15.70 6.50
CA ALA A 115 6.83 -14.92 6.32
C ALA A 115 5.57 -15.68 6.79
N ILE A 116 5.49 -16.99 6.50
CA ILE A 116 4.41 -17.84 6.98
C ILE A 116 4.39 -17.88 8.52
N ALA A 117 5.55 -18.07 9.16
CA ALA A 117 5.66 -18.09 10.61
C ALA A 117 5.27 -16.73 11.24
N GLU A 118 5.64 -15.63 10.58
CA GLU A 118 5.24 -14.27 11.01
C GLU A 118 3.72 -14.10 10.95
N ILE A 119 3.08 -14.46 9.83
CA ILE A 119 1.61 -14.41 9.68
C ILE A 119 0.90 -15.27 10.74
N GLU A 120 1.40 -16.48 11.00
CA GLU A 120 0.81 -17.40 11.98
C GLU A 120 0.97 -16.88 13.42
N ALA A 121 1.97 -16.05 13.68
CA ALA A 121 2.21 -15.40 14.96
C ALA A 121 1.40 -14.10 15.16
N THR A 122 0.66 -13.63 14.15
CA THR A 122 -0.21 -12.44 14.23
C THR A 122 -1.70 -12.84 14.24
N PRO A 123 -2.25 -13.28 15.39
CA PRO A 123 -3.63 -13.74 15.49
C PRO A 123 -4.68 -12.62 15.35
N GLU A 124 -4.27 -11.36 15.42
CA GLU A 124 -5.16 -10.19 15.38
C GLU A 124 -5.74 -9.92 13.98
N LEU A 125 -5.15 -10.49 12.92
CA LEU A 125 -5.63 -10.30 11.55
C LEU A 125 -6.75 -11.27 11.22
N GLU A 126 -7.82 -10.71 10.65
CA GLU A 126 -8.97 -11.51 10.26
C GLU A 126 -8.56 -12.55 9.20
N PRO A 127 -9.14 -13.76 9.22
CA PRO A 127 -8.83 -14.81 8.23
C PRO A 127 -8.95 -14.34 6.77
N GLU A 128 -9.84 -13.37 6.51
CA GLU A 128 -10.07 -12.76 5.19
C GLU A 128 -8.89 -11.85 4.76
N GLU A 129 -8.19 -11.24 5.72
CA GLU A 129 -7.06 -10.32 5.49
C GLU A 129 -5.76 -11.10 5.29
N ARG A 130 -5.50 -12.12 6.11
CA ARG A 130 -4.28 -12.94 6.02
C ARG A 130 -4.35 -14.09 5.02
N GLY A 131 -5.55 -14.60 4.72
CA GLY A 131 -5.75 -15.79 3.88
C GLY A 131 -5.10 -15.71 2.49
N PRO A 132 -5.30 -14.63 1.72
CA PRO A 132 -4.70 -14.49 0.38
C PRO A 132 -3.17 -14.41 0.40
N ALA A 133 -2.60 -13.64 1.35
CA ALA A 133 -1.15 -13.52 1.49
C ALA A 133 -0.51 -14.87 1.87
N LEU A 134 -1.10 -15.57 2.84
CA LEU A 134 -0.64 -16.89 3.27
C LEU A 134 -0.76 -17.92 2.15
N ALA A 135 -1.86 -17.94 1.40
CA ALA A 135 -2.02 -18.85 0.26
C ALA A 135 -0.98 -18.60 -0.84
N TRP A 136 -0.68 -17.32 -1.12
CA TRP A 136 0.36 -16.97 -2.08
C TRP A 136 1.73 -17.46 -1.61
N LEU A 137 2.10 -17.24 -0.34
CA LEU A 137 3.36 -17.70 0.24
C LEU A 137 3.50 -19.23 0.25
N LEU A 138 2.44 -19.94 0.66
CA LEU A 138 2.40 -21.41 0.61
C LEU A 138 2.67 -21.90 -0.82
N ALA A 139 2.06 -21.26 -1.81
CA ALA A 139 2.27 -21.61 -3.20
C ALA A 139 3.70 -21.29 -3.70
N GLN A 140 4.36 -20.26 -3.17
CA GLN A 140 5.77 -19.98 -3.47
C GLN A 140 6.72 -20.97 -2.78
N ASP A 141 6.39 -21.43 -1.57
CA ASP A 141 7.12 -22.51 -0.87
C ASP A 141 6.85 -23.92 -1.46
N GLY A 142 6.07 -24.02 -2.54
CA GLY A 142 5.74 -25.28 -3.22
C GLY A 142 4.59 -26.08 -2.60
N ARG A 143 3.95 -25.56 -1.55
CA ARG A 143 2.82 -26.16 -0.82
C ARG A 143 1.48 -25.81 -1.51
N LEU A 144 1.38 -26.16 -2.80
CA LEU A 144 0.25 -25.79 -3.66
C LEU A 144 -1.10 -26.31 -3.17
N ASP A 145 -1.15 -27.55 -2.66
CA ASP A 145 -2.40 -28.16 -2.23
C ASP A 145 -2.95 -27.46 -0.96
N GLU A 146 -2.06 -27.09 -0.02
CA GLU A 146 -2.43 -26.31 1.17
C GLU A 146 -2.92 -24.91 0.81
N ALA A 147 -2.26 -24.25 -0.14
CA ALA A 147 -2.70 -22.94 -0.65
C ALA A 147 -4.09 -23.01 -1.30
N ILE A 148 -4.38 -24.07 -2.05
CA ILE A 148 -5.69 -24.31 -2.69
C ILE A 148 -6.77 -24.52 -1.62
N ASP A 149 -6.50 -25.37 -0.62
CA ASP A 149 -7.46 -25.67 0.44
C ASP A 149 -7.73 -24.45 1.32
N LEU A 150 -6.70 -23.65 1.61
CA LEU A 150 -6.85 -22.37 2.30
C LEU A 150 -7.79 -21.42 1.53
N LEU A 151 -7.52 -21.16 0.24
CA LEU A 151 -8.37 -20.25 -0.55
C LEU A 151 -9.81 -20.74 -0.71
N ARG A 152 -10.04 -22.06 -0.69
CA ARG A 152 -11.40 -22.64 -0.68
C ARG A 152 -12.13 -22.41 0.65
N SER A 153 -11.39 -22.32 1.75
CA SER A 153 -11.94 -22.08 3.08
C SER A 153 -12.16 -20.59 3.40
N CYS A 154 -11.44 -19.70 2.72
CA CYS A 154 -11.60 -18.25 2.89
C CYS A 154 -12.94 -17.75 2.33
N SER A 155 -13.64 -16.93 3.11
CA SER A 155 -14.77 -16.13 2.64
C SER A 155 -14.24 -14.96 1.81
N GLY A 156 -14.42 -15.00 0.48
CA GLY A 156 -13.95 -13.91 -0.38
C GLY A 156 -13.98 -14.25 -1.87
N ASP A 157 -13.79 -13.23 -2.70
CA ASP A 157 -13.61 -13.41 -4.15
C ASP A 157 -12.14 -13.67 -4.48
N HIS A 158 -11.72 -14.92 -4.26
CA HIS A 158 -10.37 -15.40 -4.59
C HIS A 158 -10.37 -16.30 -5.83
N ALA A 159 -11.43 -16.25 -6.65
CA ALA A 159 -11.62 -17.14 -7.79
C ALA A 159 -10.43 -17.12 -8.75
N THR A 160 -9.91 -15.92 -9.05
CA THR A 160 -8.75 -15.75 -9.93
C THR A 160 -7.47 -16.36 -9.34
N GLN A 161 -7.20 -16.14 -8.05
CA GLN A 161 -6.02 -16.72 -7.39
C GLN A 161 -6.12 -18.23 -7.31
N LEU A 162 -7.27 -18.76 -6.89
CA LEU A 162 -7.54 -20.19 -6.80
C LEU A 162 -7.42 -20.87 -8.18
N ALA A 163 -7.98 -20.27 -9.23
CA ALA A 163 -7.82 -20.76 -10.60
C ALA A 163 -6.35 -20.80 -11.04
N GLY A 164 -5.57 -19.76 -10.73
CA GLY A 164 -4.13 -19.72 -10.99
C GLY A 164 -3.36 -20.86 -10.31
N LEU A 165 -3.67 -21.14 -9.03
CA LEU A 165 -3.07 -22.26 -8.29
C LEU A 165 -3.47 -23.62 -8.87
N LEU A 166 -4.74 -23.80 -9.23
CA LEU A 166 -5.23 -25.03 -9.86
C LEU A 166 -4.54 -25.30 -11.21
N VAL A 167 -4.30 -24.28 -12.02
CA VAL A 167 -3.51 -24.41 -13.26
C VAL A 167 -2.08 -24.84 -12.95
N ARG A 168 -1.41 -24.19 -11.99
CA ARG A 168 -0.04 -24.56 -11.55
C ARG A 168 0.02 -26.00 -11.05
N ARG A 169 -1.06 -26.50 -10.44
CA ARG A 169 -1.20 -27.90 -9.99
C ARG A 169 -1.66 -28.88 -11.08
N ASN A 170 -1.75 -28.42 -12.34
CA ASN A 170 -2.20 -29.20 -13.49
C ASN A 170 -3.67 -29.67 -13.40
N ARG A 171 -4.55 -28.82 -12.84
CA ARG A 171 -6.00 -29.04 -12.71
C ARG A 171 -6.82 -27.97 -13.47
N PRO A 172 -6.62 -27.82 -14.79
CA PRO A 172 -7.20 -26.70 -15.56
C PRO A 172 -8.73 -26.75 -15.66
N LEU A 173 -9.34 -27.94 -15.68
CA LEU A 173 -10.81 -28.07 -15.72
C LEU A 173 -11.45 -27.55 -14.43
N GLU A 174 -10.82 -27.81 -13.28
CA GLU A 174 -11.27 -27.25 -12.01
C GLU A 174 -11.05 -25.74 -11.94
N ALA A 175 -9.94 -25.24 -12.49
CA ALA A 175 -9.69 -23.81 -12.57
C ALA A 175 -10.80 -23.07 -13.35
N LEU A 176 -11.25 -23.64 -14.46
CA LEU A 176 -12.37 -23.10 -15.24
C LEU A 176 -13.69 -23.12 -14.47
N ALA A 177 -13.94 -24.16 -13.67
CA ALA A 177 -15.15 -24.27 -12.88
C ALA A 177 -15.23 -23.24 -11.74
N VAL A 178 -14.08 -22.74 -11.27
CA VAL A 178 -13.99 -21.75 -10.18
C VAL A 178 -14.25 -20.32 -10.68
N ILE A 179 -13.93 -20.00 -11.94
CA ILE A 179 -14.12 -18.65 -12.47
C ILE A 179 -15.59 -18.45 -12.85
N PRO A 180 -16.34 -17.56 -12.17
CA PRO A 180 -17.72 -17.26 -12.57
C PRO A 180 -17.75 -16.70 -14.00
N GLY A 181 -18.74 -17.11 -14.79
CA GLY A 181 -18.94 -16.54 -16.13
C GLY A 181 -19.09 -15.02 -16.09
N ILE A 182 -18.76 -14.32 -17.18
CA ILE A 182 -18.68 -12.85 -17.26
C ILE A 182 -19.95 -12.14 -16.72
N ALA A 183 -21.14 -12.70 -16.98
CA ALA A 183 -22.40 -12.15 -16.46
C ALA A 183 -22.50 -12.26 -14.93
N ALA A 184 -22.19 -13.43 -14.36
CA ALA A 184 -22.17 -13.66 -12.92
C ALA A 184 -21.09 -12.81 -12.23
N GLY A 185 -19.93 -12.62 -12.87
CA GLY A 185 -18.88 -11.73 -12.38
C GLY A 185 -19.30 -10.26 -12.31
N ARG A 186 -20.00 -9.75 -13.33
CA ARG A 186 -20.53 -8.36 -13.32
C ARG A 186 -21.57 -8.14 -12.23
N GLU A 187 -22.45 -9.11 -12.01
CA GLU A 187 -23.43 -9.04 -10.93
C GLU A 187 -22.78 -9.08 -9.54
N ALA A 188 -21.75 -9.91 -9.36
CA ALA A 188 -21.00 -9.98 -8.11
C ALA A 188 -20.25 -8.67 -7.82
N GLU A 189 -19.58 -8.08 -8.81
CA GLU A 189 -18.88 -6.79 -8.66
C GLU A 189 -19.87 -5.65 -8.38
N ASN A 190 -21.05 -5.63 -9.03
CA ASN A 190 -22.10 -4.66 -8.72
C ASN A 190 -22.60 -4.81 -7.28
N ARG A 191 -22.81 -6.04 -6.78
CA ARG A 191 -23.16 -6.30 -5.38
C ARG A 191 -22.06 -5.85 -4.41
N ARG A 192 -20.79 -6.06 -4.77
CA ARG A 192 -19.63 -5.62 -3.97
C ARG A 192 -19.57 -4.10 -3.87
N ARG A 193 -19.71 -3.40 -4.99
CA ARG A 193 -19.76 -1.93 -5.04
C ARG A 193 -20.91 -1.38 -4.21
N GLU A 194 -22.07 -2.01 -4.27
CA GLU A 194 -23.23 -1.63 -3.46
C GLU A 194 -22.99 -1.86 -1.96
N LYS A 195 -22.39 -3.01 -1.57
CA LYS A 195 -22.01 -3.29 -0.18
C LYS A 195 -20.98 -2.28 0.33
N ASN A 196 -19.98 -1.93 -0.48
CA ASN A 196 -18.97 -0.94 -0.12
C ASN A 196 -19.55 0.48 -0.02
N ARG A 197 -20.47 0.87 -0.91
CA ARG A 197 -21.21 2.13 -0.77
C ARG A 197 -21.98 2.18 0.55
N ARG A 198 -22.68 1.09 0.91
CA ARG A 198 -23.42 1.01 2.18
C ARG A 198 -22.53 1.06 3.41
N ARG A 199 -21.34 0.45 3.35
CA ARG A 199 -20.33 0.54 4.42
C ARG A 199 -19.77 1.96 4.55
N GLY A 200 -19.48 2.64 3.43
CA GLY A 200 -18.99 4.03 3.42
C GLY A 200 -20.03 5.06 3.82
N THR A 201 -21.33 4.80 3.62
CA THR A 201 -22.41 5.70 4.08
C THR A 201 -22.70 5.60 5.58
N TRP A 202 -22.27 4.53 6.26
CA TRP A 202 -22.54 4.37 7.70
C TRP A 202 -21.55 5.14 8.59
N SER A 203 -20.43 5.59 8.03
CA SER A 203 -19.43 6.44 8.70
C SER A 203 -19.88 7.90 8.88
N ASP A 204 -20.96 8.33 8.21
CA ASP A 204 -21.41 9.73 8.18
C ASP A 204 -22.77 9.96 8.90
N THR A 205 -23.21 9.00 9.71
CA THR A 205 -24.40 9.14 10.57
C THR A 205 -24.07 8.82 12.03
N GLY A 206 -23.07 9.55 12.55
CA GLY A 206 -22.82 9.66 13.98
C GLY A 206 -23.79 10.66 14.62
N ASP A 207 -24.83 10.09 15.25
CA ASP A 207 -25.29 10.46 16.59
C ASP A 207 -25.60 11.94 16.88
N ASN A 208 -26.86 12.32 16.72
CA ASN A 208 -27.42 13.53 17.35
C ASN A 208 -28.46 13.12 18.41
N GLY A 209 -27.98 12.46 19.47
CA GLY A 209 -28.71 12.19 20.71
C GLY A 209 -28.47 13.31 21.72
N GLY A 210 -29.54 14.02 22.08
CA GLY A 210 -29.48 15.29 22.80
C GLY A 210 -29.00 15.27 24.25
N ARG A 211 -28.56 16.44 24.70
CA ARG A 211 -28.65 16.91 26.08
C ARG A 211 -28.92 18.41 26.09
N THR A 212 -30.02 18.78 26.73
CA THR A 212 -30.24 20.10 27.34
C THR A 212 -29.30 20.16 28.58
N ASP A 213 -28.74 21.28 29.06
CA ASP A 213 -29.31 22.58 29.44
C ASP A 213 -28.23 23.69 29.47
N GLU A 214 -28.69 24.94 29.29
CA GLU A 214 -28.21 26.23 29.82
C GLU A 214 -26.71 26.52 30.06
N SER A 215 -26.17 27.53 29.35
CA SER A 215 -25.94 28.91 29.86
C SER A 215 -24.77 29.63 29.16
N GLY A 216 -24.94 30.93 28.89
CA GLY A 216 -23.84 31.89 28.68
C GLY A 216 -23.49 32.31 27.25
N ARG A 217 -24.16 33.37 26.75
CA ARG A 217 -23.55 34.36 25.83
C ARG A 217 -22.56 35.24 26.63
N PRO A 218 -21.46 35.80 26.07
CA PRO A 218 -21.57 36.75 24.96
C PRO A 218 -20.46 36.76 23.88
N ALA A 219 -20.76 37.60 22.89
CA ALA A 219 -20.09 38.06 21.66
C ALA A 219 -18.56 38.28 21.63
N GLY A 220 -18.02 38.24 20.39
CA GLY A 220 -16.73 38.78 19.95
C GLY A 220 -16.11 37.89 18.87
N ASP A 221 -16.42 38.05 17.59
CA ASP A 221 -15.91 39.03 16.61
C ASP A 221 -14.54 38.64 15.96
N ASN A 222 -14.62 38.48 14.63
CA ASN A 222 -13.65 38.74 13.57
C ASN A 222 -12.29 38.00 13.40
N GLY A 223 -12.07 37.63 12.13
CA GLY A 223 -10.76 37.47 11.47
C GLY A 223 -10.54 36.03 10.99
N GLY A 224 -10.64 35.66 9.71
CA GLY A 224 -10.45 36.43 8.48
C GLY A 224 -9.53 35.57 7.60
N CYS A 225 -10.12 34.88 6.63
CA CYS A 225 -9.37 34.27 5.52
C CYS A 225 -8.75 35.39 4.68
N ALA A 226 -7.45 35.27 4.42
CA ALA A 226 -6.78 35.89 3.30
C ALA A 226 -5.80 34.81 2.80
N ASP A 227 -6.09 34.17 1.67
CA ASP A 227 -5.68 34.61 0.34
C ASP A 227 -4.14 34.78 0.25
N ASP A 228 -3.53 33.73 -0.33
CA ASP A 228 -2.47 33.73 -1.35
C ASP A 228 -1.89 35.10 -1.77
N PRO A 229 -0.58 35.19 -2.14
CA PRO A 229 -0.18 34.60 -3.42
C PRO A 229 1.27 34.13 -3.59
N LEU A 230 1.39 33.12 -4.46
CA LEU A 230 2.34 33.01 -5.60
C LEU A 230 3.64 33.82 -5.49
N PHE A 231 4.76 33.11 -5.33
CA PHE A 231 5.94 33.18 -6.20
C PHE A 231 6.71 31.86 -6.10
#